data_AF-A0A317I112-F1
#
_entry.id   AF-A0A317I112-F1
#
_cell.length_a   1.000
_cell.length_b   1.000
_cell.length_c   1.000
_cell.angle_alpha   90.00
_cell.angle_beta   90.00
_cell.angle_gamma   90.00
#
_symmetry.space_group_name_H-M   'P 1'
#
loop_
_entity.id
_entity.type
_entity.pdbx_description
1 polymer ?
#
loop_
_entity_poly.entity_id
_entity_poly.type
_entity_poly.pdbx_seq_one_letter_code
_entity_poly.pdbx_strand_id
1 'polypeptide(L)'
;MRLALVLLLLILSLTATSVQTQLKSTPKGLVNRPALNKFLAALTAAKGGTRLEPVRIMHFGDSHVAADVLTRNIRSLFQNEFGDAGPGFIVPRNPMSTRRVGVLSGASDGWVIEGIGGRTSPDNIYGPAGIDLATSNPGELAWLETSCNHFEIYFVRLPGGGRMDVAIDGVTQLDAPINLTAPKTQLDSLSFDLPDDTVHRIEVRTLNSGRIRLLGIVAEHLTPAIAYDVFGINGARANRILGWNQAALTKAIKERNPNLIIIAYGTNELTDDDWTAASYEALLATIIQRFQAAAPQASILVFAPPDRADLPLNNRLRALIEAE
;
A
#
# COMPACT_ATOMS: atom_id res chain seq x y z
N MET A 1 39.22 42.91 46.02
CA MET A 1 37.88 43.52 45.90
C MET A 1 37.51 43.59 44.42
N ARG A 2 36.78 42.61 43.89
CA ARG A 2 35.30 42.55 43.96
C ARG A 2 34.54 43.49 43.00
N LEU A 3 35.19 44.18 42.06
CA LEU A 3 34.46 44.97 41.03
C LEU A 3 34.68 44.56 39.56
N ALA A 4 35.77 43.88 39.21
CA ALA A 4 36.03 43.55 37.78
C ALA A 4 35.33 42.28 37.28
N LEU A 5 34.98 41.34 38.16
CA LEU A 5 34.32 40.09 37.77
C LEU A 5 32.78 40.18 37.74
N VAL A 6 32.20 41.25 38.30
CA VAL A 6 30.74 41.44 38.37
C VAL A 6 30.21 42.15 37.11
N LEU A 7 31.04 42.93 36.41
CA LEU A 7 30.61 43.65 35.20
C LEU A 7 30.61 42.79 33.93
N LEU A 8 31.41 41.72 33.87
CA LEU A 8 31.38 40.78 32.74
C LEU A 8 30.15 39.84 32.78
N LEU A 9 29.53 39.68 33.95
CA LEU A 9 28.27 38.94 34.13
C LEU A 9 27.03 39.81 33.89
N LEU A 10 27.15 41.14 33.80
CA LEU A 10 26.03 42.05 33.53
C LEU A 10 25.94 42.54 32.07
N ILE A 11 26.92 42.21 31.22
CA ILE A 11 26.85 42.49 29.76
C ILE A 11 26.35 41.27 28.98
N LEU A 12 26.29 40.08 29.59
CA LEU A 12 25.59 38.91 29.05
C LEU A 12 24.08 38.92 29.34
N SER A 13 23.57 39.91 30.10
CA SER A 13 22.15 40.08 30.40
C SER A 13 21.38 40.99 29.42
N LEU A 14 21.99 41.38 28.30
CA LEU A 14 21.30 42.05 27.19
C LEU A 14 21.62 41.30 25.88
N THR A 15 20.59 40.71 25.28
CA THR A 15 20.53 39.88 24.05
C THR A 15 20.32 38.38 24.21
N ALA A 16 19.94 37.90 25.41
CA ALA A 16 18.99 36.79 25.48
C ALA A 16 17.58 37.33 25.29
N THR A 17 17.35 38.03 24.17
CA THR A 17 16.00 38.21 23.64
C THR A 17 15.50 36.80 23.44
N SER A 18 14.56 36.40 24.28
CA SER A 18 13.85 35.15 24.20
C SER A 18 13.29 35.02 22.79
N VAL A 19 14.01 34.31 21.92
CA VAL A 19 13.39 33.58 20.82
C VAL A 19 12.66 32.41 21.48
N GLN A 20 11.62 32.73 22.24
CA GLN A 20 10.44 31.89 22.29
C GLN A 20 9.87 32.01 20.88
N THR A 21 10.43 31.24 19.95
CA THR A 21 9.66 30.76 18.83
C THR A 21 8.42 30.18 19.47
N GLN A 22 7.29 30.88 19.33
CA GLN A 22 5.99 30.30 19.55
C GLN A 22 5.98 29.07 18.64
N LEU A 23 6.24 27.89 19.21
CA LEU A 23 5.77 26.64 18.64
C LEU A 23 4.27 26.88 18.49
N LYS A 24 3.83 27.26 17.29
CA LYS A 24 2.42 27.20 16.93
C LYS A 24 1.99 25.82 17.40
N SER A 25 0.97 25.76 18.25
CA SER A 25 0.50 24.50 18.79
C SER A 25 0.20 23.56 17.63
N THR A 26 1.06 22.59 17.36
CA THR A 26 0.85 21.60 16.31
C THR A 26 -0.50 20.95 16.58
N PRO A 27 -1.46 21.00 15.64
CA PRO A 27 -2.73 20.30 15.76
C PRO A 27 -2.49 18.85 16.21
N LYS A 28 -2.89 18.53 17.45
CA LYS A 28 -2.86 17.14 17.91
C LYS A 28 -4.04 16.40 17.29
N GLY A 29 -3.77 15.47 16.39
CA GLY A 29 -4.75 14.57 15.79
C GLY A 29 -5.15 14.93 14.36
N LEU A 30 -6.36 14.54 13.96
CA LEU A 30 -6.81 14.63 12.57
C LEU A 30 -7.07 16.09 12.13
N VAL A 31 -6.26 16.57 11.18
CA VAL A 31 -6.43 17.83 10.45
C VAL A 31 -7.30 17.60 9.19
N ASN A 32 -8.07 18.60 8.78
CA ASN A 32 -8.97 18.54 7.62
C ASN A 32 -9.93 17.33 7.65
N ARG A 33 -10.60 17.13 8.79
CA ARG A 33 -11.58 16.03 9.00
C ARG A 33 -12.62 15.87 7.88
N PRO A 34 -13.15 16.95 7.26
CA PRO A 34 -14.11 16.82 6.16
C PRO A 34 -13.59 15.99 4.96
N ALA A 35 -12.27 15.89 4.77
CA ALA A 35 -11.69 15.04 3.73
C ALA A 35 -12.01 13.53 3.91
N LEU A 36 -12.36 13.10 5.13
CA LEU A 36 -12.77 11.73 5.43
C LEU A 36 -14.27 11.48 5.24
N ASN A 37 -15.08 12.48 4.89
CA ASN A 37 -16.54 12.33 4.83
C ASN A 37 -17.00 11.21 3.89
N LYS A 38 -16.32 10.99 2.75
CA LYS A 38 -16.66 9.91 1.82
C LYS A 38 -16.44 8.53 2.45
N PHE A 39 -15.30 8.34 3.12
CA PHE A 39 -15.01 7.10 3.83
C PHE A 39 -15.96 6.88 5.01
N LEU A 40 -16.22 7.92 5.82
CA LEU A 40 -17.17 7.82 6.94
C LEU A 40 -18.59 7.52 6.47
N ALA A 41 -19.02 8.08 5.33
CA ALA A 41 -20.29 7.74 4.70
C ALA A 41 -20.34 6.28 4.24
N ALA A 42 -19.24 5.76 3.67
CA ALA A 42 -19.14 4.34 3.28
C ALA A 42 -19.26 3.41 4.49
N LEU A 43 -18.59 3.72 5.61
CA LEU A 43 -18.73 2.98 6.88
C LEU A 43 -20.16 3.06 7.43
N THR A 44 -20.78 4.23 7.37
CA THR A 44 -22.17 4.41 7.81
C THR A 44 -23.13 3.57 6.97
N ALA A 45 -22.95 3.55 5.65
CA ALA A 45 -23.76 2.76 4.74
C ALA A 45 -23.57 1.25 4.93
N ALA A 46 -22.34 0.81 5.19
CA ALA A 46 -22.01 -0.57 5.55
C ALA A 46 -22.77 -1.01 6.82
N LYS A 47 -22.63 -0.25 7.91
CA LYS A 47 -23.31 -0.53 9.19
C LYS A 47 -24.83 -0.45 9.09
N GLY A 48 -25.35 0.42 8.23
CA GLY A 48 -26.79 0.61 7.97
C GLY A 48 -27.40 -0.38 6.97
N GLY A 49 -26.61 -1.27 6.36
CA GLY A 49 -27.08 -2.25 5.37
C GLY A 49 -27.54 -1.64 4.04
N THR A 50 -27.13 -0.41 3.72
CA THR A 50 -27.46 0.26 2.44
C THR A 50 -26.34 0.14 1.41
N ARG A 51 -25.26 -0.54 1.78
CA ARG A 51 -24.14 -0.92 0.92
C ARG A 51 -24.14 -2.44 0.77
N LEU A 52 -23.72 -2.93 -0.40
CA LEU A 52 -23.52 -4.36 -0.68
C LEU A 52 -22.03 -4.73 -0.77
N GLU A 53 -21.25 -3.85 -1.39
CA GLU A 53 -19.81 -4.04 -1.61
C GLU A 53 -18.97 -3.84 -0.34
N PRO A 54 -17.82 -4.52 -0.22
CA PRO A 54 -16.83 -4.24 0.83
C PRO A 54 -16.42 -2.77 0.89
N VAL A 55 -16.15 -2.26 2.10
CA VAL A 55 -15.46 -0.99 2.30
C VAL A 55 -13.96 -1.26 2.27
N ARG A 56 -13.30 -0.79 1.20
CA ARG A 56 -11.91 -1.14 0.89
C ARG A 56 -10.94 -0.05 1.33
N ILE A 57 -9.91 -0.43 2.06
CA ILE A 57 -8.84 0.47 2.55
C ILE A 57 -7.52 0.02 1.92
N MET A 58 -6.82 0.92 1.22
CA MET A 58 -5.46 0.67 0.71
C MET A 58 -4.45 1.43 1.55
N HIS A 59 -3.52 0.73 2.20
CA HIS A 59 -2.49 1.36 3.03
C HIS A 59 -1.10 1.22 2.41
N PHE A 60 -0.59 2.31 1.83
CA PHE A 60 0.75 2.39 1.25
C PHE A 60 1.75 2.89 2.29
N GLY A 61 2.93 2.28 2.37
CA GLY A 61 3.98 2.79 3.23
C GLY A 61 5.33 2.10 3.13
N ASP A 62 6.17 2.41 4.11
CA ASP A 62 7.53 1.88 4.24
C ASP A 62 7.57 0.58 5.09
N SER A 63 8.69 0.33 5.76
CA SER A 63 8.87 -0.79 6.69
C SER A 63 7.86 -0.86 7.83
N HIS A 64 7.31 0.28 8.31
CA HIS A 64 6.32 0.26 9.39
C HIS A 64 5.00 -0.38 8.93
N VAL A 65 4.62 -0.15 7.68
CA VAL A 65 3.48 -0.82 7.03
C VAL A 65 3.84 -2.26 6.68
N ALA A 66 5.04 -2.50 6.15
CA ALA A 66 5.49 -3.84 5.74
C ALA A 66 5.64 -4.84 6.91
N ALA A 67 5.91 -4.32 8.11
CA ALA A 67 6.01 -5.11 9.34
C ALA A 67 4.65 -5.70 9.79
N ASP A 68 3.53 -5.14 9.31
CA ASP A 68 2.16 -5.53 9.66
C ASP A 68 1.88 -5.61 11.16
N VAL A 69 2.53 -4.76 11.97
CA VAL A 69 2.23 -4.60 13.40
C VAL A 69 1.11 -3.57 13.58
N LEU A 70 1.33 -2.36 13.06
CA LEU A 70 0.36 -1.28 13.12
C LEU A 70 -0.88 -1.60 12.27
N THR A 71 -0.67 -2.00 11.01
CA THR A 71 -1.76 -2.26 10.06
C THR A 71 -2.61 -3.45 10.47
N ARG A 72 -2.03 -4.49 11.10
CA ARG A 72 -2.81 -5.60 11.67
C ARG A 72 -3.73 -5.12 12.78
N ASN A 73 -3.24 -4.29 13.70
CA ASN A 73 -4.07 -3.76 14.79
C ASN A 73 -5.19 -2.88 14.24
N ILE A 74 -4.89 -1.98 13.29
CA ILE A 74 -5.90 -1.14 12.64
C ILE A 74 -6.94 -2.01 11.92
N ARG A 75 -6.49 -2.99 11.11
CA ARG A 75 -7.34 -3.93 10.40
C ARG A 75 -8.27 -4.67 11.36
N SER A 76 -7.74 -5.25 12.44
CA SER A 76 -8.54 -5.96 13.44
C SER A 76 -9.55 -5.05 14.14
N LEU A 77 -9.20 -3.80 14.47
CA LEU A 77 -10.15 -2.86 15.07
C LEU A 77 -11.31 -2.54 14.12
N PHE A 78 -11.02 -2.23 12.85
CA PHE A 78 -12.06 -1.97 11.87
C PHE A 78 -12.91 -3.20 11.59
N GLN A 79 -12.30 -4.38 11.42
CA GLN A 79 -13.04 -5.62 11.14
C GLN A 79 -13.89 -6.07 12.32
N ASN A 80 -13.44 -5.84 13.56
CA ASN A 80 -14.25 -6.12 14.75
C ASN A 80 -15.47 -5.18 14.86
N GLU A 81 -15.34 -3.93 14.41
CA GLU A 81 -16.43 -2.93 14.52
C GLU A 81 -17.41 -2.99 13.35
N PHE A 82 -16.93 -3.22 12.12
CA PHE A 82 -17.70 -3.11 10.89
C PHE A 82 -17.83 -4.44 10.13
N GLY A 83 -17.29 -5.53 10.67
CA GLY A 83 -17.25 -6.84 10.02
C GLY A 83 -15.97 -7.06 9.20
N ASP A 84 -15.67 -8.32 8.96
CA ASP A 84 -14.54 -8.78 8.14
C ASP A 84 -15.01 -9.06 6.71
N ALA A 85 -14.48 -8.34 5.71
CA ALA A 85 -14.69 -8.64 4.29
C ALA A 85 -13.53 -9.43 3.67
N GLY A 86 -12.70 -10.06 4.49
CA GLY A 86 -11.68 -11.00 4.08
C GLY A 86 -10.29 -10.37 4.00
N PRO A 87 -9.30 -11.16 3.53
CA PRO A 87 -7.91 -10.76 3.54
C PRO A 87 -7.53 -9.78 2.42
N GLY A 88 -8.40 -9.38 1.51
CA GLY A 88 -8.07 -8.39 0.48
C GLY A 88 -6.87 -8.81 -0.39
N PHE A 89 -6.05 -7.83 -0.80
CA PHE A 89 -4.95 -8.03 -1.74
C PHE A 89 -3.73 -8.71 -1.08
N ILE A 90 -3.30 -9.82 -1.67
CA ILE A 90 -2.13 -10.61 -1.28
C ILE A 90 -1.24 -10.85 -2.49
N VAL A 91 0.06 -10.59 -2.35
CA VAL A 91 1.07 -11.08 -3.28
C VAL A 91 1.51 -12.47 -2.82
N PRO A 92 1.31 -13.56 -3.58
CA PRO A 92 1.82 -14.86 -3.19
C PRO A 92 3.33 -14.81 -2.95
N ARG A 93 3.85 -15.45 -1.90
CA ARG A 93 5.29 -15.37 -1.56
C ARG A 93 5.79 -13.92 -1.35
N ASN A 94 4.94 -13.00 -0.88
CA ASN A 94 5.38 -11.67 -0.46
C ASN A 94 6.52 -11.79 0.57
N PRO A 95 7.70 -11.19 0.33
CA PRO A 95 8.83 -11.27 1.26
C PRO A 95 8.69 -10.35 2.48
N MET A 96 7.65 -9.52 2.55
CA MET A 96 7.35 -8.68 3.71
C MET A 96 6.65 -9.48 4.83
N SER A 97 6.45 -8.89 6.00
CA SER A 97 5.84 -9.54 7.16
C SER A 97 4.30 -9.53 7.15
N THR A 98 3.68 -9.16 6.02
CA THR A 98 2.22 -8.94 5.86
C THR A 98 1.39 -10.23 5.81
N ARG A 99 1.78 -11.26 6.57
CA ARG A 99 1.02 -12.50 6.71
C ARG A 99 -0.27 -12.24 7.48
N ARG A 100 -1.36 -12.83 7.00
CA ARG A 100 -2.70 -12.69 7.60
C ARG A 100 -3.13 -14.00 8.26
N VAL A 101 -3.84 -13.89 9.37
CA VAL A 101 -4.43 -15.05 10.06
C VAL A 101 -5.48 -15.68 9.14
N GLY A 102 -5.51 -17.01 9.07
CA GLY A 102 -6.47 -17.74 8.22
C GLY A 102 -6.12 -17.75 6.73
N VAL A 103 -4.98 -17.20 6.34
CA VAL A 103 -4.54 -17.15 4.94
C VAL A 103 -3.30 -18.01 4.73
N LEU A 104 -3.39 -18.97 3.82
CA LEU A 104 -2.26 -19.69 3.28
C LEU A 104 -1.99 -19.21 1.86
N SER A 105 -0.73 -18.89 1.55
CA SER A 105 -0.34 -18.50 0.19
C SER A 105 1.07 -18.95 -0.10
N GLY A 106 1.36 -19.14 -1.38
CA GLY A 106 2.67 -19.58 -1.81
C GLY A 106 2.83 -19.58 -3.31
N ALA A 107 4.04 -19.90 -3.74
CA ALA A 107 4.38 -20.12 -5.13
C ALA A 107 5.49 -21.17 -5.20
N SER A 108 5.56 -21.91 -6.30
CA SER A 108 6.65 -22.83 -6.58
C SER A 108 7.97 -22.10 -6.83
N ASP A 109 9.09 -22.82 -6.75
CA ASP A 109 10.44 -22.22 -6.71
C ASP A 109 10.85 -21.49 -8.00
N GLY A 110 10.22 -21.78 -9.14
CA GLY A 110 10.52 -21.11 -10.41
C GLY A 110 9.98 -19.68 -10.52
N TRP A 111 9.22 -19.21 -9.52
CA TRP A 111 8.82 -17.81 -9.43
C TRP A 111 9.90 -16.95 -8.77
N VAL A 112 10.16 -15.78 -9.35
CA VAL A 112 11.04 -14.76 -8.76
C VAL A 112 10.25 -13.49 -8.44
N ILE A 113 10.67 -12.76 -7.40
CA ILE A 113 10.08 -11.47 -7.05
C ILE A 113 10.83 -10.35 -7.79
N GLU A 114 10.10 -9.51 -8.51
CA GLU A 114 10.62 -8.27 -9.10
C GLU A 114 10.01 -7.04 -8.40
N GLY A 115 10.59 -5.87 -8.64
CA GLY A 115 10.20 -4.61 -8.02
C GLY A 115 11.00 -4.24 -6.77
N ILE A 116 11.81 -5.16 -6.24
CA ILE A 116 12.71 -4.96 -5.07
C ILE A 116 14.04 -5.70 -5.28
N GLY A 117 15.03 -5.47 -4.39
CA GLY A 117 16.28 -6.24 -4.36
C GLY A 117 17.14 -6.11 -5.62
N GLY A 118 17.00 -5.02 -6.38
CA GLY A 118 17.72 -4.80 -7.64
C GLY A 118 17.14 -5.54 -8.85
N ARG A 119 16.11 -6.37 -8.68
CA ARG A 119 15.40 -7.00 -9.79
C ARG A 119 14.21 -6.12 -10.19
N THR A 120 14.26 -5.56 -11.39
CA THR A 120 13.22 -4.67 -11.92
C THR A 120 12.75 -5.14 -13.29
N SER A 121 11.48 -4.89 -13.59
CA SER A 121 10.93 -5.04 -14.93
C SER A 121 11.16 -3.75 -15.73
N PRO A 122 11.46 -3.84 -17.04
CA PRO A 122 11.69 -2.65 -17.88
C PRO A 122 10.49 -1.70 -17.96
N ASP A 123 9.28 -2.23 -17.78
CA ASP A 123 8.01 -1.50 -17.85
C ASP A 123 7.56 -0.89 -16.52
N ASN A 124 8.20 -1.26 -15.40
CA ASN A 124 7.88 -0.85 -14.03
C ASN A 124 6.42 -1.11 -13.59
N ILE A 125 5.75 -2.12 -14.12
CA ILE A 125 4.40 -2.53 -13.70
C ILE A 125 4.52 -3.51 -12.53
N TYR A 126 4.20 -3.11 -11.31
CA TYR A 126 4.31 -3.99 -10.12
C TYR A 126 3.01 -4.10 -9.31
N GLY A 127 1.88 -3.65 -9.88
CA GLY A 127 0.62 -3.52 -9.13
C GLY A 127 0.73 -2.52 -7.97
N PRO A 128 -0.29 -2.45 -7.10
CA PRO A 128 -0.30 -1.54 -5.96
C PRO A 128 0.68 -1.97 -4.86
N ALA A 129 1.03 -3.26 -4.79
CA ALA A 129 2.00 -3.79 -3.82
C ALA A 129 3.45 -3.40 -4.12
N GLY A 130 3.74 -2.89 -5.33
CA GLY A 130 5.09 -2.49 -5.72
C GLY A 130 6.08 -3.63 -5.90
N ILE A 131 5.57 -4.87 -5.96
CA ILE A 131 6.29 -6.10 -6.29
C ILE A 131 5.39 -7.02 -7.12
N ASP A 132 5.99 -7.89 -7.92
CA ASP A 132 5.29 -8.96 -8.63
C ASP A 132 6.08 -10.27 -8.65
N LEU A 133 5.39 -11.35 -8.97
CA LEU A 133 5.98 -12.67 -9.21
C LEU A 133 6.14 -12.83 -10.72
N ALA A 134 7.33 -13.18 -11.18
CA ALA A 134 7.61 -13.45 -12.59
C ALA A 134 8.18 -14.85 -12.79
N THR A 135 7.79 -15.50 -13.88
CA THR A 135 8.44 -16.73 -14.36
C THR A 135 8.32 -16.88 -15.87
N SER A 136 9.09 -17.79 -16.44
CA SER A 136 8.96 -18.28 -17.81
C SER A 136 9.08 -19.80 -17.86
N ASN A 137 8.98 -20.46 -16.70
CA ASN A 137 8.95 -21.91 -16.63
C ASN A 137 7.49 -22.37 -16.75
N PRO A 138 7.18 -23.40 -17.55
CA PRO A 138 5.89 -24.05 -17.51
C PRO A 138 5.75 -24.92 -16.25
N GLY A 139 4.52 -25.15 -15.79
CA GLY A 139 4.21 -26.03 -14.66
C GLY A 139 4.36 -25.39 -13.28
N GLU A 140 4.77 -24.12 -13.21
CA GLU A 140 4.84 -23.37 -11.96
C GLU A 140 3.45 -22.98 -11.46
N LEU A 141 3.29 -22.95 -10.12
CA LEU A 141 2.05 -22.63 -9.41
C LEU A 141 2.24 -21.40 -8.52
N ALA A 142 1.21 -20.57 -8.43
CA ALA A 142 1.07 -19.54 -7.40
C ALA A 142 -0.37 -19.60 -6.86
N TRP A 143 -0.54 -19.56 -5.54
CA TRP A 143 -1.84 -19.84 -4.92
C TRP A 143 -2.12 -18.98 -3.69
N LEU A 144 -3.42 -18.88 -3.38
CA LEU A 144 -3.98 -18.29 -2.18
C LEU A 144 -5.13 -19.19 -1.70
N GLU A 145 -5.19 -19.45 -0.40
CA GLU A 145 -6.20 -20.27 0.26
C GLU A 145 -6.68 -19.58 1.53
N THR A 146 -7.98 -19.36 1.64
CA THR A 146 -8.64 -18.61 2.73
C THR A 146 -10.15 -18.82 2.65
N SER A 147 -10.87 -18.47 3.72
CA SER A 147 -12.32 -18.28 3.64
C SER A 147 -12.64 -17.05 2.79
N CYS A 148 -13.51 -17.19 1.80
CA CYS A 148 -13.99 -16.10 0.92
C CYS A 148 -15.10 -16.61 -0.02
N ASN A 149 -15.75 -15.72 -0.76
CA ASN A 149 -16.59 -16.08 -1.91
C ASN A 149 -16.30 -15.22 -3.16
N HIS A 150 -15.21 -14.45 -3.13
CA HIS A 150 -14.76 -13.65 -4.26
C HIS A 150 -13.24 -13.66 -4.36
N PHE A 151 -12.75 -13.88 -5.57
CA PHE A 151 -11.33 -13.75 -5.92
C PHE A 151 -11.13 -12.76 -7.07
N GLU A 152 -9.99 -12.06 -7.05
CA GLU A 152 -9.45 -11.38 -8.22
C GLU A 152 -7.98 -11.78 -8.43
N ILE A 153 -7.54 -11.86 -9.67
CA ILE A 153 -6.14 -12.11 -10.05
C ILE A 153 -5.67 -10.93 -10.89
N TYR A 154 -4.63 -10.24 -10.43
CA TYR A 154 -3.98 -9.15 -11.16
C TYR A 154 -2.72 -9.66 -11.83
N PHE A 155 -2.59 -9.50 -13.14
CA PHE A 155 -1.45 -9.98 -13.91
C PHE A 155 -1.06 -8.99 -15.02
N VAL A 156 0.01 -9.31 -15.74
CA VAL A 156 0.48 -8.49 -16.86
C VAL A 156 0.27 -9.24 -18.17
N ARG A 157 -0.34 -8.57 -19.15
CA ARG A 157 -0.24 -8.97 -20.56
C ARG A 157 0.91 -8.23 -21.22
N LEU A 158 1.65 -8.90 -22.09
CA LEU A 158 2.88 -8.38 -22.68
C LEU A 158 3.21 -9.04 -24.02
N PRO A 159 4.06 -8.43 -24.86
CA PRO A 159 4.55 -9.09 -26.08
C PRO A 159 5.22 -10.42 -25.75
N GLY A 160 4.77 -11.51 -26.39
CA GLY A 160 5.26 -12.86 -26.11
C GLY A 160 4.87 -13.42 -24.74
N GLY A 161 3.83 -12.86 -24.10
CA GLY A 161 3.30 -13.34 -22.84
C GLY A 161 2.88 -14.81 -22.89
N GLY A 162 3.09 -15.52 -21.78
CA GLY A 162 2.79 -16.94 -21.67
C GLY A 162 1.30 -17.27 -21.64
N ARG A 163 1.01 -18.55 -21.43
CA ARG A 163 -0.34 -19.06 -21.19
C ARG A 163 -0.46 -19.55 -19.76
N MET A 164 -1.56 -19.21 -19.10
CA MET A 164 -1.87 -19.72 -17.77
C MET A 164 -3.28 -20.28 -17.71
N ASP A 165 -3.52 -21.14 -16.74
CA ASP A 165 -4.85 -21.57 -16.32
C ASP A 165 -5.11 -21.12 -14.89
N VAL A 166 -6.39 -21.06 -14.52
CA VAL A 166 -6.84 -20.73 -13.15
C VAL A 166 -7.76 -21.84 -12.68
N ALA A 167 -7.43 -22.42 -11.52
CA ALA A 167 -8.27 -23.40 -10.85
C ALA A 167 -8.72 -22.89 -9.48
N ILE A 168 -9.94 -23.21 -9.10
CA ILE A 168 -10.45 -23.04 -7.73
C ILE A 168 -10.84 -24.43 -7.23
N ASP A 169 -10.31 -24.83 -6.08
CA ASP A 169 -10.52 -26.15 -5.45
C ASP A 169 -10.24 -27.33 -6.40
N GLY A 170 -9.21 -27.17 -7.24
CA GLY A 170 -8.81 -28.17 -8.23
C GLY A 170 -9.66 -28.19 -9.50
N VAL A 171 -10.69 -27.34 -9.62
CA VAL A 171 -11.54 -27.21 -10.80
C VAL A 171 -11.10 -26.01 -11.64
N THR A 172 -10.74 -26.24 -12.90
CA THR A 172 -10.43 -25.18 -13.87
C THR A 172 -11.64 -24.26 -14.07
N GLN A 173 -11.41 -22.95 -13.97
CA GLN A 173 -12.46 -21.93 -14.05
C GLN A 173 -12.61 -21.30 -15.44
N LEU A 174 -11.65 -21.55 -16.34
CA LEU A 174 -11.63 -20.98 -17.69
C LEU A 174 -11.99 -22.06 -18.71
N ASP A 175 -12.87 -21.73 -19.68
CA ASP A 175 -13.20 -22.64 -20.79
C ASP A 175 -11.95 -23.06 -21.59
N ALA A 176 -10.95 -22.18 -21.66
CA ALA A 176 -9.64 -22.44 -22.23
C ALA A 176 -8.57 -21.60 -21.51
N PRO A 177 -7.31 -22.07 -21.46
CA PRO A 177 -6.25 -21.30 -20.83
C PRO A 177 -6.01 -19.95 -21.50
N ILE A 178 -5.90 -18.91 -20.68
CA ILE A 178 -5.73 -17.53 -21.14
C ILE A 178 -4.35 -17.31 -21.77
N ASN A 179 -4.34 -16.63 -22.93
CA ASN A 179 -3.11 -16.17 -23.57
C ASN A 179 -2.79 -14.73 -23.14
N LEU A 180 -1.64 -14.54 -22.51
CA LEU A 180 -1.20 -13.24 -21.99
C LEU A 180 -0.44 -12.40 -23.03
N THR A 181 -0.33 -12.88 -24.27
CA THR A 181 0.26 -12.09 -25.35
C THR A 181 -0.58 -10.85 -25.63
N ALA A 182 0.06 -9.68 -25.62
CA ALA A 182 -0.54 -8.41 -26.05
C ALA A 182 0.49 -7.57 -26.83
N PRO A 183 0.04 -6.66 -27.74
CA PRO A 183 0.95 -5.79 -28.48
C PRO A 183 1.75 -4.82 -27.60
N LYS A 184 1.20 -4.45 -26.44
CA LYS A 184 1.83 -3.57 -25.46
C LYS A 184 1.69 -4.17 -24.07
N THR A 185 2.73 -3.96 -23.25
CA THR A 185 2.69 -4.38 -21.85
C THR A 185 1.64 -3.57 -21.09
N GLN A 186 0.72 -4.26 -20.41
CA GLN A 186 -0.36 -3.65 -19.64
C GLN A 186 -0.80 -4.56 -18.49
N LEU A 187 -1.35 -3.95 -17.45
CA LEU A 187 -2.04 -4.66 -16.39
C LEU A 187 -3.38 -5.18 -16.88
N ASP A 188 -3.73 -6.39 -16.50
CA ASP A 188 -5.06 -6.97 -16.68
C ASP A 188 -5.49 -7.76 -15.44
N SER A 189 -6.77 -8.11 -15.35
CA SER A 189 -7.32 -8.84 -14.22
C SER A 189 -8.41 -9.84 -14.61
N LEU A 190 -8.65 -10.82 -13.74
CA LEU A 190 -9.77 -11.76 -13.79
C LEU A 190 -10.45 -11.77 -12.42
N SER A 191 -11.77 -11.92 -12.38
CA SER A 191 -12.56 -12.01 -11.15
C SER A 191 -13.43 -13.25 -11.15
N PHE A 192 -13.63 -13.85 -9.98
CA PHE A 192 -14.39 -15.09 -9.80
C PHE A 192 -15.27 -14.96 -8.55
N ASP A 193 -16.57 -15.13 -8.72
CA ASP A 193 -17.53 -15.21 -7.61
C ASP A 193 -17.92 -16.66 -7.36
N LEU A 194 -18.00 -17.03 -6.09
CA LEU A 194 -18.34 -18.37 -5.63
C LEU A 194 -19.70 -18.34 -4.92
N PRO A 195 -20.48 -19.44 -5.00
CA PRO A 195 -21.81 -19.48 -4.39
C PRO A 195 -21.77 -19.56 -2.86
N ASP A 196 -20.71 -20.12 -2.30
CA ASP A 196 -20.50 -20.33 -0.87
C ASP A 196 -19.33 -19.50 -0.35
N ASP A 197 -19.43 -19.11 0.93
CA ASP A 197 -18.39 -18.36 1.64
C ASP A 197 -17.68 -19.30 2.61
N THR A 198 -16.82 -20.16 2.06
CA THR A 198 -16.06 -21.15 2.81
C THR A 198 -14.58 -21.08 2.43
N VAL A 199 -13.76 -22.01 2.94
CA VAL A 199 -12.34 -22.06 2.59
C VAL A 199 -12.20 -22.58 1.16
N HIS A 200 -11.67 -21.72 0.29
CA HIS A 200 -11.34 -22.06 -1.09
C HIS A 200 -9.87 -21.81 -1.37
N ARG A 201 -9.33 -22.55 -2.32
CA ARG A 201 -7.98 -22.34 -2.85
C ARG A 201 -8.04 -21.97 -4.32
N ILE A 202 -7.55 -20.78 -4.64
CA ILE A 202 -7.30 -20.36 -6.03
C ILE A 202 -5.84 -20.60 -6.41
N GLU A 203 -5.62 -21.17 -7.59
CA GLU A 203 -4.30 -21.50 -8.13
C GLU A 203 -4.15 -20.96 -9.56
N VAL A 204 -3.05 -20.25 -9.80
CA VAL A 204 -2.57 -19.89 -11.14
C VAL A 204 -1.53 -20.91 -11.56
N ARG A 205 -1.73 -21.55 -12.72
CA ARG A 205 -0.80 -22.52 -13.30
C ARG A 205 -0.24 -22.02 -14.63
N THR A 206 1.08 -21.97 -14.73
CA THR A 206 1.77 -21.63 -15.99
C THR A 206 1.82 -22.83 -16.93
N LEU A 207 1.61 -22.63 -18.23
CA LEU A 207 1.46 -23.74 -19.20
C LEU A 207 2.53 -23.82 -20.27
N ASN A 208 3.26 -22.73 -20.51
CA ASN A 208 4.31 -22.68 -21.53
C ASN A 208 5.48 -21.81 -21.07
N SER A 209 6.48 -21.67 -21.93
CA SER A 209 7.69 -20.91 -21.65
C SER A 209 7.58 -19.40 -21.88
N GLY A 210 6.39 -18.89 -22.19
CA GLY A 210 6.19 -17.44 -22.31
C GLY A 210 6.19 -16.79 -20.93
N ARG A 211 6.65 -15.54 -20.86
CA ARG A 211 6.77 -14.83 -19.58
C ARG A 211 5.40 -14.56 -18.99
N ILE A 212 5.24 -14.85 -17.70
CA ILE A 212 4.03 -14.60 -16.92
C ILE A 212 4.42 -13.78 -15.70
N ARG A 213 3.62 -12.76 -15.39
CA ARG A 213 3.82 -11.88 -14.25
C ARG A 213 2.51 -11.74 -13.47
N LEU A 214 2.53 -12.14 -12.21
CA LEU A 214 1.40 -12.09 -11.28
C LEU A 214 1.66 -10.95 -10.28
N LEU A 215 0.78 -9.95 -10.28
CA LEU A 215 0.87 -8.76 -9.42
C LEU A 215 0.23 -9.00 -8.05
N GLY A 216 -0.71 -9.95 -7.96
CA GLY A 216 -1.33 -10.36 -6.71
C GLY A 216 -2.67 -11.05 -6.92
N ILE A 217 -3.20 -11.59 -5.84
CA ILE A 217 -4.49 -12.25 -5.74
C ILE A 217 -5.28 -11.55 -4.62
N VAL A 218 -6.50 -11.14 -4.91
CA VAL A 218 -7.46 -10.62 -3.93
C VAL A 218 -8.37 -11.76 -3.50
N ALA A 219 -8.68 -11.84 -2.21
CA ALA A 219 -9.76 -12.69 -1.71
C ALA A 219 -10.64 -11.88 -0.74
N GLU A 220 -11.95 -11.90 -0.96
CA GLU A 220 -12.93 -11.15 -0.18
C GLU A 220 -14.19 -11.95 0.12
N HIS A 221 -14.89 -11.55 1.18
CA HIS A 221 -16.30 -11.86 1.38
C HIS A 221 -17.11 -10.76 0.67
N LEU A 222 -18.08 -11.13 -0.17
CA LEU A 222 -19.05 -10.22 -0.81
C LEU A 222 -20.08 -9.72 0.20
N THR A 223 -19.58 -8.96 1.16
CA THR A 223 -20.34 -8.38 2.25
C THR A 223 -19.93 -6.92 2.43
N PRO A 224 -20.82 -6.06 2.96
CA PRO A 224 -20.50 -4.66 3.19
C PRO A 224 -19.67 -4.47 4.48
N ALA A 225 -18.55 -5.18 4.56
CA ALA A 225 -17.62 -5.23 5.68
C ALA A 225 -16.23 -4.67 5.27
N ILE A 226 -15.21 -4.79 6.12
CA ILE A 226 -13.91 -4.16 5.89
C ILE A 226 -12.93 -5.11 5.20
N ALA A 227 -12.45 -4.67 4.03
CA ALA A 227 -11.27 -5.23 3.38
C ALA A 227 -10.11 -4.23 3.49
N TYR A 228 -8.94 -4.72 3.91
CA TYR A 228 -7.79 -3.86 4.24
C TYR A 228 -6.54 -4.34 3.52
N ASP A 229 -6.06 -3.61 2.52
CA ASP A 229 -4.85 -3.94 1.79
C ASP A 229 -3.61 -3.28 2.41
N VAL A 230 -2.52 -4.04 2.48
CA VAL A 230 -1.26 -3.60 3.08
C VAL A 230 -0.17 -3.59 2.01
N PHE A 231 0.23 -2.39 1.59
CA PHE A 231 1.21 -2.14 0.54
C PHE A 231 2.46 -1.48 1.12
N GLY A 232 3.09 -2.19 2.05
CA GLY A 232 4.34 -1.79 2.68
C GLY A 232 5.56 -2.38 1.99
N ILE A 233 6.60 -1.58 1.79
CA ILE A 233 7.91 -2.06 1.31
C ILE A 233 9.00 -1.59 2.26
N ASN A 234 9.81 -2.53 2.75
CA ASN A 234 10.94 -2.22 3.63
C ASN A 234 11.90 -1.19 2.99
N GLY A 235 12.20 -0.12 3.73
CA GLY A 235 13.11 0.95 3.30
C GLY A 235 12.58 1.82 2.15
N ALA A 236 11.30 1.70 1.78
CA ALA A 236 10.73 2.50 0.71
C ALA A 236 10.57 3.97 1.09
N ARG A 237 10.71 4.81 0.08
CA ARG A 237 10.37 6.23 0.06
C ARG A 237 9.11 6.40 -0.81
N ALA A 238 8.33 7.44 -0.57
CA ALA A 238 7.10 7.76 -1.30
C ALA A 238 7.36 7.97 -2.80
N ASN A 239 8.53 8.50 -3.18
CA ASN A 239 8.91 8.71 -4.58
C ASN A 239 8.92 7.41 -5.42
N ARG A 240 9.02 6.24 -4.78
CA ARG A 240 8.92 4.94 -5.44
C ARG A 240 7.59 4.78 -6.18
N ILE A 241 6.48 5.29 -5.61
CA ILE A 241 5.15 5.29 -6.23
C ILE A 241 5.18 6.03 -7.57
N LEU A 242 5.93 7.14 -7.64
CA LEU A 242 6.05 7.94 -8.87
C LEU A 242 6.90 7.26 -9.94
N GLY A 243 7.81 6.36 -9.55
CA GLY A 243 8.66 5.57 -10.45
C GLY A 243 7.97 4.35 -11.06
N TRP A 244 6.82 3.93 -10.53
CA TRP A 244 6.03 2.86 -11.12
C TRP A 244 5.34 3.29 -12.42
N ASN A 245 4.89 2.31 -13.20
CA ASN A 245 4.08 2.56 -14.37
C ASN A 245 2.74 3.20 -13.96
N GLN A 246 2.57 4.49 -14.27
CA GLN A 246 1.43 5.26 -13.78
C GLN A 246 0.10 4.83 -14.40
N ALA A 247 0.11 4.40 -15.66
CA ALA A 247 -1.09 3.91 -16.32
C ALA A 247 -1.57 2.60 -15.67
N ALA A 248 -0.65 1.66 -15.42
CA ALA A 248 -0.98 0.41 -14.75
C ALA A 248 -1.40 0.61 -13.29
N LEU A 249 -0.68 1.46 -12.52
CA LEU A 249 -1.06 1.76 -11.14
C LEU A 249 -2.44 2.42 -11.06
N THR A 250 -2.73 3.36 -11.96
CA THR A 250 -4.05 4.01 -12.06
C THR A 250 -5.14 2.98 -12.37
N LYS A 251 -4.88 2.04 -13.29
CA LYS A 251 -5.82 0.93 -13.58
C LYS A 251 -6.06 0.08 -12.34
N ALA A 252 -4.99 -0.35 -11.65
CA ALA A 252 -5.10 -1.16 -10.44
C ALA A 252 -5.91 -0.47 -9.34
N ILE A 253 -5.67 0.82 -9.08
CA ILE A 253 -6.40 1.58 -8.06
C ILE A 253 -7.88 1.74 -8.46
N LYS A 254 -8.17 1.98 -9.74
CA LYS A 254 -9.55 2.07 -10.25
C LYS A 254 -10.31 0.75 -10.09
N GLU A 255 -9.69 -0.36 -10.46
CA GLU A 255 -10.29 -1.69 -10.36
C GLU A 255 -10.49 -2.11 -8.92
N ARG A 256 -9.49 -1.84 -8.07
CA ARG A 256 -9.60 -2.10 -6.64
C ARG A 256 -10.68 -1.25 -5.95
N ASN A 257 -11.05 -0.11 -6.53
CA ASN A 257 -12.13 0.76 -6.11
C ASN A 257 -12.14 1.07 -4.59
N PRO A 258 -11.06 1.67 -4.05
CA PRO A 258 -10.94 1.91 -2.61
C PRO A 258 -11.89 3.01 -2.11
N ASN A 259 -12.28 2.92 -0.84
CA ASN A 259 -12.98 3.97 -0.11
C ASN A 259 -12.02 4.85 0.70
N LEU A 260 -10.85 4.33 1.07
CA LEU A 260 -9.79 5.06 1.75
C LEU A 260 -8.43 4.64 1.20
N ILE A 261 -7.58 5.63 0.93
CA ILE A 261 -6.16 5.42 0.66
C ILE A 261 -5.35 6.08 1.77
N ILE A 262 -4.50 5.31 2.45
CA ILE A 262 -3.59 5.79 3.49
C ILE A 262 -2.18 5.84 2.92
N ILE A 263 -1.49 6.96 3.11
CA ILE A 263 -0.10 7.20 2.68
C ILE A 263 0.76 7.38 3.94
N ALA A 264 1.59 6.39 4.26
CA ALA A 264 2.43 6.35 5.46
C ALA A 264 3.91 6.21 5.10
N TYR A 265 4.53 7.32 4.70
CA TYR A 265 5.95 7.45 4.37
C TYR A 265 6.58 8.64 5.13
N GLY A 266 7.87 8.87 4.95
CA GLY A 266 8.60 10.02 5.50
C GLY A 266 9.79 9.63 6.38
N THR A 267 9.76 8.42 6.96
CA THR A 267 10.80 7.93 7.87
C THR A 267 12.16 7.86 7.17
N ASN A 268 12.16 7.40 5.92
CA ASN A 268 13.38 7.24 5.13
C ASN A 268 13.76 8.59 4.51
N GLU A 269 12.80 9.36 4.00
CA GLU A 269 12.97 10.66 3.30
C GLU A 269 13.84 11.64 4.08
N LEU A 270 13.73 11.63 5.40
CA LEU A 270 14.54 12.44 6.31
C LEU A 270 16.06 12.28 6.16
N THR A 271 16.54 11.15 5.62
CA THR A 271 17.96 10.89 5.39
C THR A 271 18.44 11.25 3.98
N ASP A 272 17.57 11.75 3.09
CA ASP A 272 17.98 12.23 1.77
C ASP A 272 18.72 13.57 1.88
N ASP A 273 19.80 13.72 1.10
CA ASP A 273 20.65 14.92 1.15
C ASP A 273 19.90 16.17 0.70
N ASP A 274 19.06 16.04 -0.32
CA ASP A 274 18.22 17.08 -0.94
C ASP A 274 16.84 17.23 -0.28
N TRP A 275 16.62 16.56 0.84
CA TRP A 275 15.35 16.64 1.57
C TRP A 275 15.11 18.04 2.15
N THR A 276 13.91 18.57 1.91
CA THR A 276 13.34 19.76 2.55
C THR A 276 11.85 19.54 2.79
N ALA A 277 11.24 20.31 3.69
CA ALA A 277 9.78 20.27 3.88
C ALA A 277 9.02 20.56 2.57
N ALA A 278 9.46 21.58 1.81
CA ALA A 278 8.85 21.95 0.53
C ALA A 278 8.98 20.86 -0.54
N SER A 279 10.14 20.18 -0.63
CA SER A 279 10.32 19.08 -1.59
C SER A 279 9.48 17.86 -1.20
N TYR A 280 9.32 17.58 0.09
CA TYR A 280 8.45 16.51 0.57
C TYR A 280 6.96 16.83 0.38
N GLU A 281 6.54 18.07 0.63
CA GLU A 281 5.18 18.55 0.35
C GLU A 281 4.85 18.41 -1.14
N ALA A 282 5.73 18.87 -2.04
CA ALA A 282 5.55 18.74 -3.47
C ALA A 282 5.46 17.27 -3.94
N LEU A 283 6.28 16.40 -3.35
CA LEU A 283 6.25 14.96 -3.59
C LEU A 283 4.89 14.36 -3.19
N LEU A 284 4.44 14.61 -1.96
CA LEU A 284 3.16 14.10 -1.48
C LEU A 284 1.98 14.68 -2.25
N ALA A 285 1.99 15.99 -2.57
CA ALA A 285 0.97 16.63 -3.38
C ALA A 285 0.82 15.94 -4.75
N THR A 286 1.93 15.58 -5.39
CA THR A 286 1.93 14.85 -6.67
C THR A 286 1.30 13.46 -6.52
N ILE A 287 1.65 12.71 -5.46
CA ILE A 287 1.08 11.38 -5.19
C ILE A 287 -0.43 11.49 -4.90
N ILE A 288 -0.83 12.43 -4.05
CA ILE A 288 -2.23 12.68 -3.68
C ILE A 288 -3.05 13.01 -4.92
N GLN A 289 -2.58 13.91 -5.80
CA GLN A 289 -3.29 14.25 -7.04
C GLN A 289 -3.48 13.03 -7.95
N ARG A 290 -2.46 12.17 -8.08
CA ARG A 290 -2.56 10.92 -8.86
C ARG A 290 -3.58 9.96 -8.25
N PHE A 291 -3.57 9.79 -6.93
CA PHE A 291 -4.52 8.93 -6.25
C PHE A 291 -5.94 9.48 -6.27
N GLN A 292 -6.15 10.80 -6.18
CA GLN A 292 -7.45 11.44 -6.36
C GLN A 292 -7.99 11.23 -7.78
N ALA A 293 -7.14 11.35 -8.80
CA ALA A 293 -7.52 11.09 -10.18
C ALA A 293 -7.86 9.62 -10.45
N ALA A 294 -7.16 8.70 -9.77
CA ALA A 294 -7.41 7.27 -9.88
C ALA A 294 -8.67 6.82 -9.12
N ALA A 295 -8.89 7.33 -7.90
CA ALA A 295 -10.00 6.98 -7.03
C ALA A 295 -10.73 8.24 -6.51
N PRO A 296 -11.52 8.93 -7.36
CA PRO A 296 -12.17 10.19 -6.97
C PRO A 296 -13.22 10.03 -5.86
N GLN A 297 -13.66 8.80 -5.58
CA GLN A 297 -14.58 8.49 -4.48
C GLN A 297 -13.88 8.09 -3.18
N ALA A 298 -12.57 7.87 -3.20
CA ALA A 298 -11.81 7.58 -2.00
C ALA A 298 -11.56 8.86 -1.19
N SER A 299 -11.59 8.73 0.12
CA SER A 299 -10.87 9.66 0.99
C SER A 299 -9.38 9.33 0.96
N ILE A 300 -8.52 10.32 1.20
CA ILE A 300 -7.07 10.11 1.34
C ILE A 300 -6.63 10.61 2.71
N LEU A 301 -5.88 9.77 3.43
CA LEU A 301 -5.29 10.07 4.72
C LEU A 301 -3.77 10.01 4.60
N VAL A 302 -3.10 11.11 4.91
CA VAL A 302 -1.64 11.11 5.09
C VAL A 302 -1.36 10.79 6.56
N PHE A 303 -0.53 9.78 6.80
CA PHE A 303 -0.08 9.38 8.13
C PHE A 303 1.39 9.80 8.29
N ALA A 304 1.64 10.76 9.18
CA ALA A 304 2.97 11.29 9.43
C ALA A 304 3.92 10.19 9.94
N PRO A 305 5.22 10.25 9.59
CA PRO A 305 6.18 9.28 10.07
C PRO A 305 6.33 9.39 11.60
N PRO A 306 6.66 8.27 12.29
CA PRO A 306 6.93 8.30 13.72
C PRO A 306 8.24 9.03 14.02
N ASP A 307 8.41 9.46 15.28
CA ASP A 307 9.66 10.03 15.76
C ASP A 307 10.82 9.05 15.63
N ARG A 308 11.97 9.54 15.16
CA ARG A 308 13.24 8.80 15.04
C ARG A 308 14.23 9.25 16.11
N ALA A 309 14.54 8.36 17.05
CA ALA A 309 15.51 8.63 18.13
C ALA A 309 16.97 8.33 17.74
N ASP A 310 17.20 7.74 16.56
CA ASP A 310 18.51 7.30 16.05
C ASP A 310 19.27 8.40 15.28
N LEU A 311 18.60 9.50 14.95
CA LEU A 311 19.23 10.70 14.44
C LEU A 311 19.38 11.69 15.61
N PRO A 312 20.56 12.33 15.82
CA PRO A 312 20.57 13.55 16.65
C PRO A 312 19.47 14.46 16.10
N LEU A 313 18.69 15.11 16.97
CA LEU A 313 17.64 16.08 16.64
C LEU A 313 18.20 17.16 15.72
N ASN A 314 18.35 16.82 14.44
CA ASN A 314 18.86 17.71 13.43
C ASN A 314 17.67 18.57 13.02
N ASN A 315 17.93 19.82 12.66
CA ASN A 315 16.89 20.81 12.40
C ASN A 315 15.83 20.34 11.38
N ARG A 316 16.15 19.33 10.55
CA ARG A 316 15.27 18.69 9.56
C ARG A 316 14.04 17.96 10.15
N LEU A 317 14.18 17.22 11.26
CA LEU A 317 13.04 16.51 11.86
C LEU A 317 12.04 17.50 12.49
N ARG A 318 12.56 18.54 13.17
CA ARG A 318 11.72 19.65 13.66
C ARG A 318 10.98 20.34 12.52
N ALA A 319 11.66 20.60 11.40
CA ALA A 319 11.03 21.23 10.24
C ALA A 319 9.89 20.40 9.62
N LEU A 320 9.90 19.07 9.70
CA LEU A 320 8.79 18.23 9.21
C LEU A 320 7.56 18.31 10.12
N ILE A 321 7.79 18.38 11.43
CA ILE A 321 6.72 18.59 12.45
C ILE A 321 6.19 20.03 12.40
N GLU A 322 7.02 21.00 12.00
CA GLU A 322 6.70 22.43 11.98
C GLU A 322 6.16 22.94 10.62
N ALA A 323 6.29 22.16 9.53
CA ALA A 323 5.90 22.56 8.17
C ALA A 323 4.45 22.19 7.78
N GLU A 324 3.55 22.06 8.76
CA GLU A 324 2.10 22.04 8.52
C GLU A 324 1.54 23.42 8.11
#